data_AF-A0A382NQ82-F1
#
_entry.id   AF-A0A382NQ82-F1
#
_cell.length_a   1.000
_cell.length_b   1.000
_cell.length_c   1.000
_cell.angle_alpha   90.00
_cell.angle_beta   90.00
_cell.angle_gamma   90.00
#
_symmetry.space_group_name_H-M   'P 1'
#
loop_
_entity.id
_entity.type
_entity.pdbx_description
1 polymer ?
#
loop_
_entity_poly.entity_id
_entity_poly.type
_entity_poly.pdbx_seq_one_letter_code
_entity_poly.pdbx_strand_id
1 'polypeptide(L)'
;MESGVDVDDSSVNFRGLMVPAGTPQDVIDFLASKTPDMFNDKKTQGKMKSTNSPARVMTRDEVIAMWNERQAYLTDLLAGLQ
;
A
#
# COMPACT_ATOMS: atom_id res chain seq x y z
N MET A 1 -4.67 -7.26 18.30
CA MET A 1 -5.66 -7.99 19.12
C MET A 1 -6.97 -7.22 19.17
N GLU A 2 -7.97 -7.62 18.38
CA GLU A 2 -9.36 -7.22 18.59
C GLU A 2 -10.12 -8.41 19.17
N SER A 3 -10.82 -8.21 20.29
CA SER A 3 -11.59 -9.25 20.99
C SER A 3 -10.81 -10.55 21.31
N GLY A 4 -9.50 -10.45 21.57
CA GLY A 4 -8.66 -11.61 21.91
C GLY A 4 -8.23 -12.48 20.73
N VAL A 5 -8.56 -12.07 19.50
CA VAL A 5 -8.03 -12.66 18.26
C VAL A 5 -6.83 -11.86 17.81
N ASP A 6 -5.76 -12.53 17.37
CA ASP A 6 -4.64 -11.88 16.71
C ASP A 6 -5.06 -11.46 15.30
N VAL A 7 -5.76 -10.32 15.24
CA VAL A 7 -6.20 -9.70 13.99
C VAL A 7 -5.01 -8.93 13.42
N ASP A 8 -4.52 -9.41 12.28
CA ASP A 8 -3.50 -8.74 11.49
C ASP A 8 -4.12 -7.74 10.49
N ASP A 9 -3.27 -7.01 9.78
CA ASP A 9 -3.69 -6.06 8.74
C ASP A 9 -4.16 -6.76 7.44
N SER A 10 -4.53 -8.05 7.46
CA SER A 10 -4.94 -8.80 6.25
C SER A 10 -6.21 -8.24 5.60
N SER A 11 -7.12 -7.64 6.39
CA SER A 11 -8.33 -6.98 5.90
C SER A 11 -8.08 -5.54 5.42
N VAL A 12 -6.88 -4.99 5.64
CA VAL A 12 -6.55 -3.62 5.24
C VAL A 12 -6.30 -3.55 3.74
N ASN A 13 -7.16 -2.80 3.07
CA ASN A 13 -7.04 -2.54 1.64
C ASN A 13 -6.07 -1.38 1.39
N PHE A 14 -4.86 -1.70 0.94
CA PHE A 14 -3.92 -0.68 0.46
C PHE A 14 -4.32 -0.20 -0.95
N ARG A 15 -4.07 1.08 -1.21
CA ARG A 15 -4.28 1.74 -2.51
C ARG A 15 -2.94 2.37 -2.90
N GLY A 16 -2.53 2.16 -4.14
CA GLY A 16 -1.23 2.63 -4.61
C GLY A 16 -1.16 2.71 -6.12
N LEU A 17 0.05 2.93 -6.61
CA LEU A 17 0.36 3.01 -8.03
C LEU A 17 1.22 1.82 -8.43
N MET A 18 0.97 1.29 -9.63
CA MET A 18 1.92 0.47 -10.36
C MET A 18 2.19 1.14 -11.70
N VAL A 19 3.39 0.91 -12.23
CA VAL A 19 3.77 1.38 -13.57
C VAL A 19 4.01 0.17 -14.47
N PRO A 20 3.81 0.32 -15.80
CA PRO A 20 4.13 -0.75 -16.74
C PRO A 20 5.58 -1.23 -16.65
N ALA A 21 5.81 -2.51 -16.94
CA ALA A 21 7.16 -3.03 -17.08
C ALA A 21 7.92 -2.26 -18.18
N GLY A 22 9.19 -1.94 -17.91
CA GLY A 22 10.01 -1.13 -18.81
C GLY A 22 9.84 0.39 -18.67
N THR A 23 9.04 0.87 -17.71
CA THR A 23 9.01 2.31 -17.36
C THR A 23 10.43 2.80 -16.99
N PRO A 24 10.89 3.93 -17.54
CA PRO A 24 12.20 4.49 -17.22
C PRO A 24 12.41 4.74 -15.72
N GLN A 25 13.63 4.51 -15.23
CA GLN A 25 13.93 4.59 -13.80
C GLN A 25 13.75 6.01 -13.23
N ASP A 26 14.08 7.05 -13.99
CA ASP A 26 13.87 8.45 -13.60
C ASP A 26 12.39 8.79 -13.37
N VAL A 27 11.50 8.22 -14.19
CA VAL A 27 10.04 8.31 -14.00
C VAL A 27 9.60 7.57 -12.74
N ILE A 28 10.16 6.39 -12.49
CA ILE A 28 9.89 5.61 -11.27
C ILE A 28 10.33 6.40 -10.03
N ASP A 29 11.52 6.97 -10.04
CA ASP A 29 12.10 7.74 -8.93
C ASP A 29 11.29 9.01 -8.65
N PHE A 30 10.86 9.69 -9.72
CA PHE A 30 9.95 10.83 -9.60
C PHE A 30 8.63 10.44 -8.93
N LEU A 31 7.98 9.36 -9.37
CA LEU A 31 6.73 8.89 -8.77
C LEU A 31 6.92 8.41 -7.33
N ALA A 32 8.01 7.70 -7.05
CA ALA A 32 8.36 7.20 -5.73
C ALA A 32 8.58 8.31 -4.71
N SER A 33 9.10 9.46 -5.14
CA SER A 33 9.24 10.64 -4.27
C SER A 33 7.95 11.46 -4.17
N LYS A 34 7.28 11.74 -5.29
CA LYS A 34 6.14 12.66 -5.31
C LYS A 34 4.84 12.09 -4.78
N THR A 35 4.65 10.78 -4.87
CA THR A 35 3.43 10.16 -4.35
C THR A 35 3.36 10.27 -2.82
N PRO A 36 4.40 9.89 -2.05
CA PRO A 36 4.43 10.14 -0.61
C PRO A 36 4.31 11.63 -0.25
N ASP A 37 5.03 12.53 -0.96
CA ASP A 37 4.92 13.98 -0.74
C ASP A 37 3.47 14.47 -0.85
N MET A 38 2.76 14.06 -1.91
CA MET A 38 1.36 14.43 -2.16
C MET A 38 0.43 13.92 -1.05
N PHE A 39 0.62 12.69 -0.57
CA PHE A 39 -0.20 12.13 0.49
C PHE A 39 0.11 12.74 1.85
N ASN A 40 1.34 13.19 2.09
CA ASN A 40 1.71 13.90 3.32
C ASN A 40 1.31 15.39 3.32
N ASP A 41 0.90 15.93 2.17
CA ASP A 41 0.39 17.30 2.10
C ASP A 41 -0.86 17.51 2.98
N LYS A 42 -0.92 18.67 3.64
CA LYS A 42 -1.98 19.00 4.60
C LYS A 42 -3.37 18.99 3.97
N LYS A 43 -3.50 19.42 2.72
CA LYS A 43 -4.80 19.45 2.02
C LYS A 43 -5.27 18.02 1.73
N THR A 44 -4.36 17.15 1.31
CA THR A 44 -4.66 15.74 1.08
C THR A 44 -5.06 15.04 2.36
N GLN A 45 -4.26 15.18 3.43
CA GLN A 45 -4.56 14.64 4.75
C GLN A 45 -5.90 15.14 5.29
N GLY A 46 -6.21 16.43 5.13
CA GLY A 46 -7.49 17.01 5.54
C GLY A 46 -8.68 16.36 4.82
N LYS A 47 -8.56 16.11 3.51
CA LYS A 47 -9.60 15.41 2.74
C LYS A 47 -9.75 13.95 3.17
N MET A 48 -8.64 13.22 3.31
CA MET A 48 -8.67 11.81 3.75
C MET A 48 -9.33 11.66 5.12
N LYS A 49 -9.01 12.55 6.06
CA LYS A 49 -9.66 12.58 7.38
C LYS A 49 -11.16 12.86 7.27
N SER A 50 -11.57 13.76 6.39
CA SER A 50 -12.99 14.10 6.19
C SER A 50 -13.82 12.94 5.63
N THR A 51 -13.20 12.00 4.93
CA THR A 51 -13.84 10.79 4.37
C THR A 51 -13.61 9.55 5.21
N ASN A 52 -13.16 9.71 6.47
CA ASN A 52 -12.83 8.62 7.38
C ASN A 52 -11.87 7.58 6.78
N SER A 53 -10.91 8.05 5.98
CA SER A 53 -9.91 7.23 5.30
C SER A 53 -8.56 7.37 6.03
N PRO A 54 -8.17 6.44 6.92
CA PRO A 54 -6.89 6.52 7.59
C PRO A 54 -5.75 6.42 6.58
N ALA A 55 -4.71 7.26 6.76
CA ALA A 55 -3.58 7.35 5.85
C ALA A 55 -2.34 6.68 6.48
N ARG A 56 -1.95 5.51 5.96
CA ARG A 56 -0.61 4.93 6.17
C ARG A 56 0.16 5.07 4.86
N VAL A 57 1.04 6.05 4.80
CA VAL A 57 1.89 6.31 3.62
C VAL A 57 3.13 5.43 3.71
N MET A 58 3.43 4.71 2.63
CA MET A 58 4.60 3.82 2.52
C MET A 58 5.52 4.31 1.41
N THR A 59 6.82 4.16 1.63
CA THR A 59 7.87 4.30 0.61
C THR A 59 7.77 3.18 -0.43
N ARG A 60 8.47 3.35 -1.56
CA ARG A 60 8.53 2.33 -2.61
C ARG A 60 9.06 0.99 -2.09
N ASP A 61 10.09 1.01 -1.26
CA ASP A 61 10.71 -0.22 -0.74
C ASP A 61 9.78 -0.95 0.22
N GLU A 62 9.05 -0.21 1.07
CA GLU A 62 8.00 -0.77 1.93
C GLU A 62 6.85 -1.37 1.12
N VAL A 63 6.45 -0.74 0.01
CA VAL A 63 5.43 -1.28 -0.90
C VAL A 63 5.90 -2.59 -1.56
N ILE A 64 7.17 -2.66 -1.99
CA ILE A 64 7.74 -3.87 -2.60
C ILE A 64 7.81 -5.00 -1.57
N ALA A 65 8.31 -4.71 -0.36
CA ALA A 65 8.39 -5.70 0.72
C ALA A 65 7.00 -6.25 1.07
N MET A 66 6.04 -5.35 1.27
CA MET A 66 4.64 -5.68 1.53
C MET A 66 4.03 -6.54 0.42
N TRP A 67 4.30 -6.20 -0.85
CA TRP A 67 3.76 -6.94 -1.99
C TRP A 67 4.28 -8.38 -2.01
N ASN A 68 5.58 -8.57 -1.81
CA ASN A 68 6.19 -9.89 -1.81
C ASN A 68 5.66 -10.77 -0.66
N GLU A 69 5.55 -10.20 0.54
CA GLU A 69 4.98 -10.88 1.70
C GLU A 69 3.52 -11.31 1.45
N ARG A 70 2.69 -10.38 0.96
CA ARG A 70 1.27 -10.64 0.68
C ARG A 70 1.07 -11.63 -0.46
N GLN A 71 1.87 -11.56 -1.52
CA GLN A 71 1.75 -12.50 -2.62
C GLN A 71 2.04 -13.93 -2.17
N ALA A 72 3.09 -14.14 -1.36
CA ALA A 72 3.41 -15.45 -0.81
C ALA A 72 2.25 -15.97 0.06
N TYR A 73 1.81 -15.16 1.04
CA TYR A 73 0.72 -15.52 1.94
C TYR A 73 -0.59 -15.84 1.22
N LEU A 74 -1.00 -14.98 0.27
CA LEU A 74 -2.25 -15.16 -0.47
C LEU A 74 -2.20 -16.36 -1.42
N THR A 75 -1.03 -16.71 -1.96
CA THR A 75 -0.90 -17.89 -2.82
C THR A 75 -1.20 -19.16 -2.04
N ASP A 76 -0.63 -19.28 -0.83
CA ASP A 76 -0.88 -20.42 0.04
C ASP A 76 -2.34 -20.45 0.53
N LEU A 77 -2.85 -19.31 0.99
CA LEU A 77 -4.22 -19.20 1.50
C LEU A 77 -5.27 -19.55 0.43
N LEU A 78 -5.04 -19.17 -0.83
CA LEU A 78 -6.00 -19.32 -1.93
C LEU A 78 -5.78 -20.59 -2.76
N ALA A 79 -4.79 -21.44 -2.43
CA ALA A 79 -4.45 -22.62 -3.23
C ALA A 79 -5.61 -23.62 -3.43
N GLY A 80 -6.57 -23.64 -2.51
CA GLY A 80 -7.77 -24.50 -2.59
C GLY A 80 -9.00 -23.84 -3.22
N LEU A 81 -8.89 -22.61 -3.72
CA LEU A 81 -10.00 -21.82 -4.28
C LEU A 81 -9.87 -21.57 -5.80
N GLN A 82 -8.85 -22.13 -6.44
CA GLN A 82 -8.57 -21.99 -7.88
C GLN A 82 -9.25 -23.07 -8.73
#